data_AF-A0A931Y9V8-F1
#
_entry.id   AF-A0A931Y9V8-F1
#
_cell.length_a   1.000
_cell.length_b   1.000
_cell.length_c   1.000
_cell.angle_alpha   90.00
_cell.angle_beta   90.00
_cell.angle_gamma   90.00
#
_symmetry.space_group_name_H-M   'P 1'
#
loop_
_entity.id
_entity.type
_entity.pdbx_description
1 polymer ?
#
loop_
_entity_poly.entity_id
_entity_poly.type
_entity_poly.pdbx_seq_one_letter_code
_entity_poly.pdbx_strand_id
1 'polypeptide(L)'
;MGYQWPGNIRELKHLIERLSLLKVGKNIKLTDLPHEMRLPVVNGRILEPGKYSFQEVISSTEREFITSALQMAGGNKSKAAEILKMKPSTFRDKLKKIR
;
A
#
# COMPACT_ATOMS: atom_id res chain seq x y z
N MET A 1 8.42 5.95 -21.31
CA MET A 1 6.97 6.13 -21.57
C MET A 1 6.47 4.86 -22.21
N GLY A 2 5.54 4.14 -21.57
CA GLY A 2 4.95 2.91 -22.09
C GLY A 2 4.65 1.94 -20.96
N TYR A 3 3.40 1.92 -20.49
CA TYR A 3 2.92 0.83 -19.66
C TYR A 3 2.76 -0.40 -20.56
N GLN A 4 3.50 -1.47 -20.28
CA GLN A 4 3.39 -2.73 -21.00
C GLN A 4 2.03 -3.34 -20.66
N TRP A 5 1.12 -3.41 -21.64
CA TRP A 5 -0.17 -4.05 -21.46
C TRP A 5 0.05 -5.56 -21.31
N PRO A 6 -0.39 -6.19 -20.20
CA PRO A 6 -0.08 -7.59 -19.93
C PRO A 6 -0.94 -8.58 -20.73
N GLY A 7 -2.05 -8.13 -21.34
CA GLY A 7 -3.00 -8.97 -22.06
C GLY A 7 -2.93 -8.82 -23.58
N ASN A 8 -3.90 -9.39 -24.29
CA ASN A 8 -4.06 -9.16 -25.74
C ASN A 8 -4.73 -7.79 -26.02
N ILE A 9 -4.49 -7.20 -27.19
CA ILE A 9 -5.19 -6.01 -27.71
C ILE A 9 -6.73 -6.19 -27.67
N ARG A 10 -7.23 -7.42 -27.86
CA ARG A 10 -8.67 -7.71 -27.72
C ARG A 10 -9.18 -7.45 -26.30
N GLU A 11 -8.40 -7.78 -25.28
CA GLU A 11 -8.76 -7.52 -23.87
C GLU A 11 -8.76 -6.02 -23.57
N LEU A 12 -7.79 -5.28 -24.13
CA LEU A 12 -7.77 -3.82 -24.01
C LEU A 12 -9.03 -3.20 -24.63
N LYS A 13 -9.44 -3.67 -25.81
CA LYS A 13 -10.68 -3.22 -26.47
C LYS A 13 -11.90 -3.49 -25.57
N HIS A 14 -12.07 -4.72 -25.08
CA HIS A 14 -13.19 -5.08 -24.23
C HIS A 14 -13.23 -4.26 -22.93
N LEU A 15 -12.06 -3.97 -22.34
CA LEU A 15 -11.97 -3.11 -21.17
C LEU A 15 -12.45 -1.69 -21.47
N ILE A 16 -11.96 -1.07 -22.55
CA ILE A 16 -12.35 0.29 -22.94
C ILE A 16 -13.85 0.37 -23.24
N GLU A 17 -14.39 -0.60 -23.99
CA GLU A 17 -15.82 -0.71 -24.27
C GLU A 17 -16.64 -0.80 -22.98
N ARG A 18 -16.23 -1.68 -22.06
CA ARG A 18 -16.88 -1.84 -20.76
C ARG A 18 -16.83 -0.55 -19.94
N LEU A 19 -15.69 0.12 -19.86
CA LEU A 19 -15.53 1.37 -19.11
C LEU A 19 -16.39 2.49 -19.72
N SER A 20 -16.43 2.59 -21.04
CA SER A 20 -17.26 3.55 -21.78
C SER A 20 -18.76 3.35 -21.48
N LEU A 21 -19.22 2.09 -21.49
CA LEU A 21 -20.61 1.74 -21.17
C LEU A 21 -20.96 2.02 -19.69
N LEU A 22 -20.04 1.72 -18.77
CA LEU A 22 -20.27 1.91 -17.32
C LEU A 22 -20.17 3.38 -16.88
N LYS A 23 -19.44 4.23 -17.61
CA LYS A 23 -19.15 5.62 -17.24
C LYS A 23 -19.42 6.61 -18.38
N VAL A 24 -20.63 6.57 -18.93
CA VAL A 24 -21.05 7.55 -19.94
C VAL A 24 -20.97 8.98 -19.34
N GLY A 25 -20.11 9.81 -19.93
CA GLY A 25 -19.96 11.23 -19.57
C GLY A 25 -19.26 11.50 -18.22
N LYS A 26 -18.59 10.51 -17.61
CA LYS A 26 -17.89 10.67 -16.32
C LYS A 26 -16.41 10.31 -16.44
N ASN A 27 -15.58 10.94 -15.61
CA ASN A 27 -14.17 10.57 -15.47
C ASN A 27 -14.04 9.16 -14.89
N ILE A 28 -13.24 8.32 -15.57
CA ILE A 28 -12.87 6.97 -15.13
C ILE A 28 -11.88 7.09 -13.97
N LYS A 29 -12.15 6.42 -12.85
CA LYS A 29 -11.26 6.35 -11.69
C LYS A 29 -10.55 5.00 -11.64
N LEU A 30 -9.45 4.91 -10.89
CA LEU A 30 -8.74 3.64 -10.62
C LEU A 30 -9.67 2.56 -10.03
N THR A 31 -10.69 2.98 -9.27
CA THR A 31 -11.72 2.10 -8.70
C THR A 31 -12.66 1.48 -9.72
N ASP A 32 -12.60 1.91 -10.98
CA ASP A 32 -13.44 1.37 -12.07
C ASP A 32 -12.70 0.30 -12.88
N LEU A 33 -11.37 0.19 -12.74
CA LEU A 33 -10.56 -0.85 -13.39
C LEU A 33 -10.72 -2.20 -12.69
N PRO A 34 -10.63 -3.35 -13.39
CA PRO A 34 -10.55 -4.68 -12.78
C PRO A 34 -9.46 -4.75 -11.69
N HIS A 35 -9.70 -5.54 -10.63
CA HIS A 35 -8.78 -5.64 -9.49
C HIS A 35 -7.38 -6.13 -9.90
N GLU A 36 -7.32 -7.06 -10.86
CA GLU A 36 -6.09 -7.63 -11.41
C GLU A 36 -5.18 -6.58 -12.06
N MET A 37 -5.75 -5.47 -12.51
CA MET A 37 -5.02 -4.36 -13.11
C MET A 37 -4.60 -3.30 -12.09
N ARG A 38 -5.06 -3.43 -10.84
CA ARG A 38 -4.70 -2.51 -9.77
C ARG A 38 -3.47 -3.06 -9.09
N LEU A 39 -2.36 -2.35 -9.22
CA LEU A 39 -1.19 -2.64 -8.40
C LEU A 39 -1.49 -2.30 -6.93
N PRO A 40 -1.04 -3.14 -5.99
CA PRO A 40 -1.22 -2.86 -4.58
C PRO A 40 -0.49 -1.56 -4.23
N VAL A 41 -1.18 -0.68 -3.50
CA VAL A 41 -0.60 0.58 -3.02
C VAL A 41 -0.45 0.48 -1.51
N VAL A 42 0.77 0.65 -1.02
CA VAL A 42 1.10 0.69 0.41
C VAL A 42 1.78 2.02 0.71
N ASN A 43 1.25 2.77 1.68
CA ASN A 43 1.75 4.09 2.08
C ASN A 43 1.94 5.06 0.90
N GLY A 44 0.97 5.08 -0.01
CA GLY A 44 1.01 5.92 -1.22
C GLY A 44 2.01 5.47 -2.29
N ARG A 45 2.69 4.33 -2.11
CA ARG A 45 3.63 3.76 -3.06
C ARG A 45 2.98 2.60 -3.81
N ILE A 46 3.10 2.63 -5.13
CA ILE A 46 2.75 1.51 -5.99
C ILE A 46 3.79 0.41 -5.76
N LEU A 47 3.35 -0.75 -5.28
CA LEU A 47 4.19 -1.93 -5.13
C LEU A 47 4.33 -2.62 -6.49
N GLU A 48 5.36 -2.23 -7.21
CA GLU A 48 5.75 -2.87 -8.48
C GLU A 48 6.50 -4.19 -8.17
N PRO A 49 6.07 -5.34 -8.73
CA PRO A 49 6.79 -6.59 -8.57
C PRO A 49 8.27 -6.45 -8.98
N GLY A 50 9.18 -6.90 -8.12
CA GLY A 50 10.63 -6.86 -8.38
C GLY A 50 11.33 -5.54 -8.05
N LYS A 51 10.59 -4.46 -7.73
CA LYS A 51 11.17 -3.16 -7.35
C LYS A 51 11.51 -3.06 -5.86
N TYR A 52 10.75 -3.76 -5.03
CA TYR A 52 10.93 -3.79 -3.59
C TYR A 52 10.98 -5.24 -3.12
N SER A 53 11.91 -5.54 -2.21
CA SER A 53 11.89 -6.80 -1.48
C SER A 53 10.74 -6.79 -0.46
N PHE A 54 10.25 -7.98 -0.13
CA PHE A 54 9.24 -8.16 0.91
C PHE A 54 9.68 -7.54 2.25
N GLN A 55 10.95 -7.68 2.62
CA GLN A 55 11.49 -7.14 3.87
C GLN A 55 11.49 -5.61 3.90
N GLU A 56 11.76 -4.94 2.78
CA GLU A 56 11.75 -3.47 2.70
C GLU A 56 10.34 -2.89 2.88
N VAL A 57 9.34 -3.51 2.25
CA VAL A 57 7.93 -3.07 2.38
C VAL A 57 7.46 -3.23 3.82
N ILE A 58 7.73 -4.38 4.43
CA ILE A 58 7.36 -4.64 5.82
C ILE A 58 8.10 -3.68 6.77
N SER A 59 9.42 -3.52 6.61
CA SER A 59 10.21 -2.65 7.50
C SER A 59 9.80 -1.18 7.42
N SER A 60 9.52 -0.67 6.22
CA SER A 60 9.03 0.70 6.05
C SER A 60 7.65 0.90 6.67
N THR A 61 6.74 -0.04 6.46
CA THR A 61 5.42 -0.03 7.08
C THR A 61 5.52 -0.08 8.61
N GLU A 62 6.32 -1.00 9.17
CA GLU A 62 6.54 -1.10 10.62
C GLU A 62 7.09 0.19 11.22
N ARG A 63 8.06 0.82 10.54
CA ARG A 63 8.65 2.09 10.97
C ARG A 63 7.61 3.19 11.05
N GLU A 64 6.73 3.30 10.06
CA GLU A 64 5.67 4.30 10.04
C GLU A 64 4.67 4.11 11.19
N PHE A 65 4.22 2.87 11.43
CA PHE A 65 3.32 2.56 12.54
C PHE A 65 3.94 2.87 13.91
N ILE A 66 5.20 2.47 14.12
CA ILE A 66 5.90 2.72 15.38
C ILE A 66 6.13 4.21 15.61
N THR A 67 6.50 4.95 14.56
CA THR A 67 6.71 6.40 14.64
C THR A 67 5.40 7.13 14.94
N SER A 68 4.32 6.77 14.24
CA SER A 68 3.00 7.35 14.47
C SER A 68 2.51 7.08 15.89
N ALA A 69 2.63 5.84 16.38
CA ALA A 69 2.25 5.49 17.74
C ALA A 69 3.08 6.25 18.81
N LEU A 70 4.39 6.44 18.57
CA LEU A 70 5.23 7.25 19.45
C LEU A 70 4.79 8.72 19.48
N GLN A 71 4.44 9.28 18.33
CA GLN A 71 3.94 10.66 18.25
C GLN A 71 2.62 10.80 19.01
N MET A 72 1.65 9.89 18.78
CA MET A 72 0.37 9.88 19.50
C MET A 72 0.54 9.67 21.01
N ALA A 73 1.55 8.90 21.42
CA ALA A 73 1.87 8.65 22.81
C ALA A 73 2.75 9.73 23.47
N GLY A 74 3.15 10.78 22.75
CA GLY A 74 4.06 11.81 23.26
C GLY A 74 5.44 11.27 23.66
N GLY A 75 5.93 10.23 22.99
CA GLY A 75 7.19 9.56 23.30
C GLY A 75 7.11 8.47 24.37
N ASN A 76 5.95 8.24 24.99
CA ASN A 76 5.78 7.16 25.95
C ASN A 76 5.71 5.79 25.24
N LYS A 77 6.78 4.99 25.37
CA LYS A 77 6.92 3.68 24.73
C LYS A 77 5.89 2.65 25.18
N SER A 78 5.49 2.67 26.45
CA SER A 78 4.49 1.73 26.98
C SER A 78 3.10 2.06 26.41
N LYS A 79 2.75 3.34 26.37
CA LYS A 79 1.50 3.82 25.78
C LYS A 79 1.47 3.62 24.26
N ALA A 80 2.59 3.81 23.55
CA ALA A 80 2.70 3.51 22.12
C ALA A 80 2.50 2.01 21.82
N ALA A 81 3.06 1.13 22.67
CA ALA A 81 2.84 -0.32 22.55
C ALA A 81 1.36 -0.69 22.75
N GLU A 82 0.69 -0.04 23.70
CA GLU A 82 -0.74 -0.21 23.96
C GLU A 82 -1.60 0.25 22.76
N ILE A 83 -1.29 1.42 22.17
CA ILE A 83 -1.96 1.94 20.96
C ILE A 83 -1.85 0.92 19.82
N LEU A 84 -0.67 0.32 19.64
CA LEU A 84 -0.44 -0.71 18.62
C LEU A 84 -0.87 -2.12 19.05
N LYS A 85 -1.53 -2.27 20.21
CA LYS A 85 -2.01 -3.55 20.76
C LYS A 85 -0.93 -4.63 20.82
N MET A 86 0.29 -4.26 21.20
CA MET A 86 1.41 -5.19 21.33
C MET A 86 2.06 -5.13 22.71
N LYS A 87 2.75 -6.21 23.09
CA LYS A 87 3.49 -6.25 24.36
C LYS A 87 4.60 -5.18 24.35
N PRO A 88 4.87 -4.51 25.50
CA PRO A 88 5.94 -3.52 25.59
C PRO A 88 7.33 -4.06 25.22
N SER A 89 7.60 -5.35 25.50
CA SER A 89 8.84 -6.01 25.08
C SER A 89 8.97 -6.08 23.56
N THR A 90 7.93 -6.57 22.87
CA THR A 90 7.88 -6.64 21.40
C THR A 90 8.04 -5.27 20.75
N PHE A 91 7.41 -4.24 21.32
CA PHE A 91 7.56 -2.87 20.83
C PHE A 91 9.01 -2.37 20.95
N ARG A 92 9.66 -2.62 22.10
CA ARG A 92 11.06 -2.25 22.32
C ARG A 92 12.00 -2.97 21.36
N ASP A 93 11.77 -4.26 21.08
CA ASP A 93 12.57 -5.04 20.15
C ASP A 93 12.45 -4.49 18.71
N LYS A 94 11.21 -4.22 18.28
CA LYS A 94 10.97 -3.58 16.97
C LYS A 94 11.58 -2.19 16.88
N LEU A 95 11.47 -1.38 17.93
CA LEU A 95 12.09 -0.05 17.99
C LEU A 95 13.62 -0.11 17.88
N LYS A 96 14.26 -1.11 18.53
CA LYS A 96 15.71 -1.32 18.45
C LYS A 96 16.14 -1.74 17.04
N LYS A 97 15.34 -2.53 16.34
CA LYS A 97 15.62 -2.97 14.96
C LYS A 97 15.52 -1.83 13.93
N ILE A 98 14.80 -0.75 14.27
CA ILE A 98 14.59 0.40 13.39
C ILE A 98 15.71 1.46 13.50
N ARG A 99 16.40 1.48 14.65
CA ARG A 99 17.50 2.42 14.95
C ARG A 99 18.83 1.84 14.50
#